data_AF-A0A962JPH7-F1
#
_entry.id   AF-A0A962JPH7-F1
#
_cell.length_a   1.000
_cell.length_b   1.000
_cell.length_c   1.000
_cell.angle_alpha   90.00
_cell.angle_beta   90.00
_cell.angle_gamma   90.00
#
_symmetry.space_group_name_H-M   'P 1'
#
loop_
_entity.id
_entity.type
_entity.pdbx_description
1 polymer ?
#
loop_
_entity_poly.entity_id
_entity_poly.type
_entity_poly.pdbx_seq_one_letter_code
_entity_poly.pdbx_strand_id
1 'polypeptide(L)'
;MSDINENIKSEKQWLRGLFMILFLVVYEIAEMVLVAVTLVQFLFSIITGSNNANLRQFGDSLAQFAQQTIAFLTYNSETKPFPFADWPQASRRIAEDEQDEQQAPPTTGS
;
A
#
# COMPACT_ATOMS: atom_id res chain seq x y z
N MET A 1 -9.06 39.90 7.71
CA MET A 1 -10.22 39.28 7.01
C MET A 1 -10.06 39.25 5.49
N SER A 2 -9.09 39.97 4.93
CA SER A 2 -8.71 39.95 3.51
C SER A 2 -7.99 38.65 3.09
N ASP A 3 -7.22 38.02 3.98
CA ASP A 3 -6.31 36.91 3.64
C ASP A 3 -7.02 35.56 3.41
N ILE A 4 -8.21 35.39 4.02
CA ILE A 4 -9.01 34.15 3.89
C ILE A 4 -9.54 34.00 2.45
N ASN A 5 -9.96 35.11 1.82
CA ASN A 5 -10.51 35.09 0.46
C ASN A 5 -9.45 34.75 -0.60
N GLU A 6 -8.18 35.06 -0.34
CA GLU A 6 -7.09 34.79 -1.27
C GLU A 6 -6.72 33.30 -1.29
N ASN A 7 -6.71 32.66 -0.11
CA ASN A 7 -6.47 31.21 -0.01
C ASN A 7 -7.63 30.40 -0.63
N ILE A 8 -8.87 30.85 -0.41
CA ILE A 8 -10.08 30.28 -1.03
C ILE A 8 -10.10 30.49 -2.55
N LYS A 9 -9.38 31.45 -3.12
CA LYS A 9 -9.25 31.59 -4.58
C LYS A 9 -8.10 30.81 -5.18
N SER A 10 -7.26 30.17 -4.36
CA SER A 10 -6.13 29.38 -4.85
C SER A 10 -6.64 28.07 -5.44
N GLU A 11 -6.67 28.01 -6.78
CA GLU A 11 -7.01 26.82 -7.57
C GLU A 11 -6.27 25.56 -7.07
N LYS A 12 -5.03 25.72 -6.60
CA LYS A 12 -4.20 24.65 -6.04
C LYS A 12 -4.77 24.04 -4.75
N GLN A 13 -5.38 24.84 -3.87
CA GLN A 13 -5.96 24.33 -2.62
C GLN A 13 -7.25 23.54 -2.87
N TRP A 14 -8.12 24.02 -3.76
CA TRP A 14 -9.32 23.29 -4.15
C TRP A 14 -9.01 21.99 -4.89
N LEU A 15 -8.03 22.01 -5.80
CA LEU A 15 -7.55 20.79 -6.45
C LEU A 15 -7.01 19.79 -5.43
N ARG A 16 -6.23 20.24 -4.44
CA ARG A 16 -5.77 19.35 -3.35
C ARG A 16 -6.94 18.76 -2.58
N GLY A 17 -7.93 19.57 -2.20
CA GLY A 17 -9.15 19.10 -1.53
C GLY A 17 -9.92 18.06 -2.34
N LEU A 18 -10.04 18.26 -3.66
CA LEU A 18 -10.64 17.28 -4.57
C LEU A 18 -9.85 15.96 -4.58
N PHE A 19 -8.53 16.03 -4.68
CA PHE A 19 -7.67 14.84 -4.60
C PHE A 19 -7.76 14.16 -3.24
N MET A 20 -7.93 14.90 -2.14
CA MET A 20 -8.12 14.30 -0.82
C MET A 20 -9.40 13.47 -0.75
N ILE A 21 -10.52 14.00 -1.27
CA ILE A 21 -11.78 13.25 -1.33
C ILE A 21 -11.62 12.00 -2.22
N LEU A 22 -10.98 12.14 -3.37
CA LEU A 22 -10.68 11.00 -4.25
C LEU A 22 -9.83 9.95 -3.52
N PHE A 23 -8.76 10.35 -2.85
CA PHE A 23 -7.86 9.43 -2.16
C PHE A 23 -8.47 8.81 -0.90
N LEU A 24 -9.42 9.46 -0.24
CA LEU A 24 -10.24 8.82 0.80
C LEU A 24 -11.03 7.66 0.23
N VAL A 25 -11.70 7.84 -0.91
CA VAL A 25 -12.44 6.74 -1.57
C VAL A 25 -11.50 5.61 -2.00
N VAL A 26 -10.34 5.95 -2.57
CA VAL A 26 -9.33 4.95 -2.95
C VAL A 26 -8.78 4.21 -1.72
N TYR A 27 -8.59 4.91 -0.60
CA TYR A 27 -8.14 4.31 0.66
C TYR A 27 -9.14 3.26 1.18
N GLU A 28 -10.44 3.56 1.16
CA GLU A 28 -11.49 2.60 1.52
C GLU A 28 -11.48 1.35 0.63
N ILE A 29 -11.23 1.52 -0.68
CA ILE A 29 -11.08 0.39 -1.61
C ILE A 29 -9.83 -0.43 -1.25
N ALA A 30 -8.71 0.23 -0.96
CA ALA A 30 -7.48 -0.43 -0.54
C ALA A 30 -7.67 -1.23 0.75
N GLU A 31 -8.46 -0.73 1.69
CA GLU A 31 -8.83 -1.44 2.92
C GLU A 31 -9.66 -2.71 2.63
N MET A 32 -10.65 -2.63 1.73
CA MET A 32 -11.38 -3.83 1.29
C MET A 32 -10.46 -4.87 0.64
N VAL A 33 -9.50 -4.42 -0.17
CA VAL A 33 -8.48 -5.31 -0.78
C VAL A 33 -7.59 -5.93 0.30
N LEU A 34 -7.17 -5.16 1.31
CA LEU A 34 -6.37 -5.64 2.42
C LEU A 34 -7.08 -6.78 3.18
N VAL A 35 -8.38 -6.62 3.45
CA VAL A 35 -9.19 -7.66 4.07
C VAL A 35 -9.22 -8.91 3.19
N ALA A 36 -9.46 -8.76 1.89
CA ALA A 36 -9.46 -9.89 0.96
C ALA A 36 -8.10 -10.62 0.92
N VAL A 37 -6.98 -9.90 0.82
CA VAL A 37 -5.62 -10.47 0.85
C VAL A 37 -5.38 -11.22 2.15
N THR A 38 -5.75 -10.63 3.28
CA THR A 38 -5.58 -11.24 4.61
C THR A 38 -6.34 -12.56 4.71
N LEU A 39 -7.60 -12.59 4.25
CA LEU A 39 -8.41 -13.81 4.22
C LEU A 39 -7.77 -14.88 3.32
N VAL A 40 -7.39 -14.52 2.09
CA VAL A 40 -6.77 -15.47 1.16
C VAL A 40 -5.47 -16.02 1.75
N GLN A 41 -4.62 -15.16 2.33
CA GLN A 41 -3.37 -15.58 2.97
C GLN A 41 -3.61 -16.57 4.12
N PHE A 42 -4.61 -16.31 4.95
CA PHE A 42 -5.01 -17.18 6.05
C PHE A 42 -5.53 -18.54 5.54
N LEU A 43 -6.37 -18.55 4.50
CA LEU A 43 -6.83 -19.78 3.86
C LEU A 43 -5.66 -20.60 3.30
N PHE A 44 -4.71 -19.95 2.61
CA PHE A 44 -3.50 -20.61 2.09
C PHE A 44 -2.66 -21.21 3.23
N SER A 45 -2.49 -20.49 4.34
CA SER A 45 -1.75 -20.98 5.50
C SER A 45 -2.39 -22.23 6.10
N ILE A 46 -3.72 -22.31 6.17
CA ILE A 46 -4.43 -23.50 6.67
C ILE A 46 -4.29 -24.70 5.71
N ILE A 47 -4.42 -24.47 4.40
CA ILE A 47 -4.45 -25.54 3.40
C ILE A 47 -3.02 -26.06 3.09
N THR A 48 -2.08 -25.14 2.90
CA THR A 48 -0.73 -25.44 2.38
C THR A 48 0.30 -25.52 3.51
N GLY A 49 0.00 -24.97 4.69
CA GLY A 49 0.97 -24.86 5.79
C GLY A 49 2.07 -23.82 5.55
N SER A 50 2.04 -23.12 4.41
CA SER A 50 3.01 -22.08 4.04
C SER A 50 2.31 -20.81 3.60
N ASN A 51 3.02 -19.69 3.70
CA ASN A 51 2.53 -18.41 3.20
C ASN A 51 2.86 -18.25 1.72
N ASN A 52 1.90 -17.79 0.93
CA ASN A 52 2.12 -17.40 -0.46
C ASN A 52 2.99 -16.14 -0.56
N ALA A 53 4.17 -16.29 -1.17
CA ALA A 53 5.19 -15.25 -1.26
C ALA A 53 4.76 -14.04 -2.12
N ASN A 54 4.04 -14.28 -3.22
CA ASN A 54 3.45 -13.22 -4.05
C ASN A 54 2.42 -12.39 -3.27
N LEU A 55 1.59 -13.03 -2.43
CA LEU A 55 0.62 -12.30 -1.60
C LEU A 55 1.31 -11.50 -0.49
N ARG A 56 2.41 -12.00 0.08
CA ARG A 56 3.25 -11.23 1.02
C ARG A 56 3.82 -9.99 0.33
N GLN A 57 4.37 -10.14 -0.87
CA GLN A 57 4.93 -9.04 -1.66
C GLN A 57 3.86 -7.99 -2.01
N PHE A 58 2.67 -8.44 -2.43
CA PHE A 58 1.54 -7.56 -2.71
C PHE A 58 1.06 -6.83 -1.45
N GLY A 59 0.94 -7.54 -0.32
CA GLY A 59 0.53 -6.97 0.96
C GLY A 59 1.49 -5.88 1.47
N ASP A 60 2.80 -6.08 1.32
CA ASP A 60 3.81 -5.06 1.66
C ASP A 60 3.68 -3.82 0.78
N SER A 61 3.50 -4.02 -0.53
CA SER A 61 3.26 -2.93 -1.48
C SER A 61 1.97 -2.15 -1.15
N LEU A 62 0.89 -2.87 -0.82
CA LEU A 62 -0.40 -2.27 -0.41
C LEU A 62 -0.26 -1.46 0.89
N ALA A 63 0.51 -1.95 1.86
CA ALA A 63 0.78 -1.22 3.11
C ALA A 63 1.57 0.07 2.85
N GLN A 64 2.56 0.04 1.97
CA GLN A 64 3.29 1.23 1.54
C GLN A 64 2.37 2.23 0.82
N PHE A 65 1.47 1.74 -0.04
CA PHE A 65 0.47 2.58 -0.70
C PHE A 65 -0.45 3.28 0.31
N ALA A 66 -0.93 2.55 1.33
CA ALA A 66 -1.74 3.10 2.41
C ALA A 66 -0.99 4.20 3.18
N GLN A 67 0.28 3.97 3.53
CA GLN A 67 1.13 4.98 4.19
C GLN A 67 1.31 6.24 3.35
N GLN A 68 1.60 6.11 2.05
CA GLN A 68 1.73 7.25 1.14
C GLN A 68 0.41 8.04 1.03
N THR A 69 -0.71 7.34 0.98
CA THR A 69 -2.05 7.94 0.93
C THR A 69 -2.36 8.72 2.21
N ILE A 70 -2.15 8.12 3.37
CA ILE A 70 -2.33 8.80 4.67
C ILE A 70 -1.41 10.02 4.77
N ALA A 71 -0.15 9.90 4.35
CA ALA A 71 0.79 11.03 4.35
C ALA A 71 0.31 12.19 3.47
N PHE A 72 -0.25 11.91 2.29
CA PHE A 72 -0.85 12.93 1.42
C PHE A 72 -2.08 13.58 2.08
N LEU A 73 -3.00 12.78 2.63
CA LEU A 73 -4.23 13.23 3.28
C LEU A 73 -3.96 14.08 4.53
N THR A 74 -2.89 13.76 5.27
CA THR A 74 -2.50 14.44 6.52
C THR A 74 -1.55 15.61 6.32
N TYR A 75 -1.31 16.02 5.07
CA TYR A 75 -0.35 17.08 4.72
C TYR A 75 1.12 16.79 5.06
N ASN A 76 1.45 15.56 5.47
CA ASN A 76 2.82 15.11 5.67
C ASN A 76 3.59 14.91 4.34
N SER A 77 2.88 14.86 3.21
CA SER A 77 3.46 14.78 1.87
C SER A 77 2.66 15.60 0.86
N GLU A 78 3.36 16.14 -0.13
CA GLU A 78 2.77 16.74 -1.34
C GLU A 78 2.75 15.79 -2.54
N THR A 79 3.40 14.62 -2.41
CA THR A 79 3.44 13.61 -3.46
C THR A 79 2.12 12.85 -3.48
N LYS A 80 1.47 12.82 -4.64
CA LYS A 80 0.25 12.03 -4.87
C LYS A 80 0.64 10.56 -5.08
N PRO A 81 -0.01 9.61 -4.38
CA PRO A 81 0.27 8.19 -4.59
C PRO A 81 -0.30 7.70 -5.93
N PHE A 82 -0.16 6.40 -6.20
CA PHE A 82 -0.75 5.73 -7.37
C PHE A 82 -2.22 6.13 -7.59
N PRO A 83 -2.66 6.39 -8.83
CA PRO A 83 -1.99 6.17 -10.11
C PRO A 83 -1.13 7.34 -10.62
N PHE A 84 -0.87 8.35 -9.80
CA PHE A 84 -0.08 9.53 -10.21
C PHE A 84 1.42 9.39 -9.94
N ALA A 85 1.79 8.38 -9.15
CA ALA A 85 3.14 7.90 -8.94
C ALA A 85 3.20 6.39 -9.22
N ASP A 86 4.40 5.85 -9.31
CA ASP A 86 4.60 4.42 -9.47
C ASP A 86 3.99 3.64 -8.31
N TRP A 87 3.50 2.44 -8.61
CA TRP A 87 3.07 1.50 -7.58
C TRP A 87 4.27 1.18 -6.66
N PRO A 88 4.11 1.28 -5.33
CA PRO A 88 5.18 0.97 -4.40
C PRO A 88 5.67 -0.47 -4.60
N GLN A 89 6.98 -0.62 -4.68
CA GLN A 89 7.62 -1.93 -4.76
C GLN A 89 7.79 -2.49 -3.35
N ALA A 90 7.60 -3.80 -3.20
CA ALA A 90 7.78 -4.44 -1.91
C ALA A 90 9.19 -4.20 -1.35
N SER A 91 9.26 -4.07 -0.03
CA SER A 91 10.50 -3.83 0.68
C SER A 91 11.52 -4.95 0.46
N ARG A 92 12.80 -4.58 0.36
CA ARG A 92 13.92 -5.52 0.12
C ARG A 92 13.95 -6.67 1.13
N ARG A 93 13.45 -6.45 2.36
CA ARG A 93 13.40 -7.48 3.41
C ARG A 93 12.55 -8.69 3.01
N ILE A 94 11.42 -8.47 2.34
CA ILE A 94 10.56 -9.57 1.87
C ILE A 94 11.26 -10.33 0.73
N ALA A 95 11.99 -9.62 -0.13
CA ALA A 95 12.73 -10.22 -1.25
C ALA A 95 13.94 -11.06 -0.79
N GLU A 96 14.55 -10.73 0.35
CA GLU A 96 15.65 -11.49 0.96
C GLU A 96 15.13 -12.81 1.58
N ASP A 97 14.02 -12.77 2.32
CA ASP A 97 13.37 -13.97 2.87
C ASP A 97 13.06 -15.02 1.78
N GLU A 98 12.60 -14.58 0.60
CA GLU A 98 12.30 -15.46 -0.54
C GLU A 98 13.54 -16.12 -1.14
N GLN A 99 14.66 -15.40 -1.17
CA GLN A 99 15.93 -15.90 -1.72
C GLN A 99 16.55 -16.96 -0.81
N ASP A 100 16.42 -16.79 0.51
CA ASP A 100 16.93 -17.75 1.49
C ASP A 100 16.07 -19.03 1.54
N GLU A 101 14.75 -18.92 1.39
CA GLU A 101 13.84 -20.08 1.32
C GLU A 101 14.02 -20.92 0.04
N GLN A 102 14.36 -20.29 -1.09
CA GLN A 102 14.58 -20.99 -2.37
C GLN A 102 15.99 -21.59 -2.50
N GLN A 103 16.95 -21.13 -1.69
CA GLN A 103 18.32 -21.68 -1.63
C GLN A 103 18.51 -22.71 -0.50
N ALA A 104 17.47 -23.02 0.27
CA ALA A 104 17.52 -24.09 1.26
C ALA A 104 17.84 -25.43 0.57
N PRO A 105 18.89 -26.17 0.99
CA PRO A 105 19.27 -27.44 0.38
C PRO A 105 18.11 -28.43 0.47
N PRO A 106 17.94 -29.35 -0.50
CA PRO A 106 16.89 -30.35 -0.44
C PRO A 106 17.03 -31.10 0.88
N THR A 107 15.97 -31.05 1.69
CA THR A 107 15.89 -31.82 2.94
C THR A 107 15.91 -33.28 2.54
N THR A 108 17.10 -33.88 2.58
CA THR A 108 17.28 -35.32 2.48
C THR A 108 16.49 -35.94 3.61
N GLY A 109 15.31 -36.47 3.27
CA GLY A 109 14.53 -37.33 4.15
C GLY A 109 15.44 -38.47 4.62
N SER A 110 15.55 -38.60 5.94
CA SER A 110 15.92 -39.86 6.59
C SER A 110 14.66 -40.61 6.96
#